data_AF-A0A7S0EGZ7-F1
#
_entry.id   AF-A0A7S0EGZ7-F1
#
_cell.length_a   1.000
_cell.length_b   1.000
_cell.length_c   1.000
_cell.angle_alpha   90.00
_cell.angle_beta   90.00
_cell.angle_gamma   90.00
#
_symmetry.space_group_name_H-M   'P 1'
#
loop_
_entity.id
_entity.type
_entity.pdbx_description
1 polymer ?
#
loop_
_entity_poly.entity_id
_entity_poly.type
_entity_poly.pdbx_seq_one_letter_code
_entity_poly.pdbx_strand_id
1 'polypeptide(L)'
;VKMSQRSALPLLLLLLHVYSNAIELECGKDHTCGMLPDIREPSVSKHFKCGACILSVAELSNLAIKRGAETERKKLSKSELMIMLEEFCEDGISRFGLQLDDQGAPLPYFTSDVSLNRATGGWVKRMLMSTCGEVLEDFESFFLEARTNFCSL
;
A
#
# COMPACT_ATOMS: atom_id res chain seq x y z
N VAL A 1 -22.53 22.90 15.10
CA VAL A 1 -21.21 22.85 14.43
C VAL A 1 -20.12 22.96 15.49
N LYS A 2 -19.53 21.84 15.89
CA LYS A 2 -18.29 21.79 16.68
C LYS A 2 -17.45 20.67 16.07
N MET A 3 -16.47 21.05 15.26
CA MET A 3 -15.47 20.13 14.70
C MET A 3 -14.57 19.67 15.83
N SER A 4 -14.65 18.38 16.18
CA SER A 4 -13.75 17.73 17.12
C SER A 4 -12.44 17.38 16.40
N GLN A 5 -11.46 18.27 16.47
CA GLN A 5 -10.06 17.99 16.17
C GLN A 5 -9.53 16.97 17.19
N ARG A 6 -9.58 15.66 16.93
CA ARG A 6 -8.86 14.67 17.78
C ARG A 6 -8.66 13.25 17.20
N SER A 7 -8.84 13.00 15.91
CA SER A 7 -8.75 11.63 15.33
C SER A 7 -7.50 11.36 14.46
N ALA A 8 -6.63 12.36 14.22
CA ALA A 8 -5.48 12.19 13.32
C ALA A 8 -4.22 11.56 13.98
N LEU A 9 -4.14 11.51 15.30
CA LEU A 9 -2.91 11.13 16.01
C LEU A 9 -2.45 9.68 15.77
N PRO A 10 -3.33 8.65 15.76
CA PRO A 10 -2.89 7.25 15.60
C PRO A 10 -2.40 6.95 14.18
N LEU A 11 -3.09 7.51 13.18
CA LEU A 11 -2.71 7.39 11.76
C LEU A 11 -1.38 8.09 11.49
N LEU A 12 -1.15 9.26 12.10
CA LEU A 12 0.09 10.00 12.00
C LEU A 12 1.25 9.27 12.70
N LEU A 13 1.02 8.65 13.86
CA LEU A 13 2.02 7.83 14.58
C LEU A 13 2.36 6.52 13.86
N LEU A 14 1.40 5.91 13.15
CA LEU A 14 1.61 4.73 12.29
C LEU A 14 2.33 5.08 11.00
N LEU A 15 1.96 6.18 10.34
CA LEU A 15 2.76 6.76 9.26
C LEU A 15 4.17 7.03 9.77
N LEU A 16 4.36 7.61 10.96
CA LEU A 16 5.69 7.85 11.52
C LEU A 16 6.46 6.56 11.86
N HIS A 17 5.83 5.49 12.35
CA HIS A 17 6.52 4.20 12.59
C HIS A 17 6.91 3.48 11.29
N VAL A 18 6.07 3.54 10.26
CA VAL A 18 6.38 2.99 8.94
C VAL A 18 7.44 3.85 8.23
N TYR A 19 7.36 5.18 8.34
CA TYR A 19 8.34 6.12 7.78
C TYR A 19 9.69 6.04 8.51
N SER A 20 9.72 5.89 9.84
CA SER A 20 10.97 5.88 10.61
C SER A 20 11.82 4.63 10.39
N ASN A 21 11.23 3.52 9.95
CA ASN A 21 11.96 2.31 9.54
C ASN A 21 12.29 2.29 8.03
N ALA A 22 11.77 3.25 7.25
CA ALA A 22 11.97 3.36 5.80
C ALA A 22 12.94 4.48 5.39
N ILE A 23 13.28 5.41 6.28
CA ILE A 23 14.18 6.54 5.98
C ILE A 23 15.57 6.25 6.57
N GLU A 24 16.34 5.47 5.83
CA GLU A 24 17.79 5.63 5.73
C GLU A 24 18.25 4.86 4.48
N LEU A 25 18.00 5.43 3.31
CA LEU A 25 18.62 4.97 2.07
C LEU A 25 18.87 6.20 1.20
N GLU A 26 20.13 6.61 1.20
CA GLU A 26 20.65 7.69 0.39
C GLU A 26 20.30 7.48 -1.08
N CYS A 27 19.78 8.56 -1.68
CA CYS A 27 19.41 8.63 -3.08
C CYS A 27 20.67 8.52 -3.94
N GLY A 28 20.88 7.38 -4.58
CA GLY A 28 21.98 7.17 -5.54
C GLY A 28 21.79 8.09 -6.74
N LYS A 29 22.59 9.14 -6.80
CA LYS A 29 22.91 9.87 -8.05
C LYS A 29 23.54 8.85 -9.00
N ASP A 30 23.20 8.88 -10.29
CA ASP A 30 23.91 8.22 -11.42
C ASP A 30 23.18 7.08 -12.16
N HIS A 31 21.86 7.15 -12.36
CA HIS A 31 21.20 6.28 -13.35
C HIS A 31 20.54 7.07 -14.48
N THR A 32 21.08 6.87 -15.68
CA THR A 32 20.74 7.51 -16.95
C THR A 32 19.29 7.27 -17.37
N CYS A 33 18.59 8.37 -17.67
CA CYS A 33 17.22 8.43 -18.17
C CYS A 33 17.04 7.68 -19.50
N GLY A 34 16.02 6.83 -19.59
CA GLY A 34 15.46 6.33 -20.86
C GLY A 34 15.15 4.84 -20.92
N MET A 35 15.66 4.02 -19.99
CA MET A 35 15.32 2.60 -19.92
C MET A 35 14.60 2.28 -18.61
N LEU A 36 13.56 1.43 -18.69
CA LEU A 36 12.95 0.86 -17.49
C LEU A 36 14.06 0.19 -16.66
N PRO A 37 14.09 0.42 -15.34
CA PRO A 37 15.12 -0.11 -14.46
C PRO A 37 15.22 -1.63 -14.61
N ASP A 38 16.45 -2.16 -14.61
CA ASP A 38 16.62 -3.60 -14.57
C ASP A 38 16.27 -4.10 -13.17
N ILE A 39 15.06 -4.67 -13.05
CA ILE A 39 14.52 -5.15 -11.77
C ILE A 39 15.33 -6.34 -11.24
N ARG A 40 16.20 -6.94 -12.06
CA ARG A 40 17.18 -7.94 -11.61
C ARG A 40 18.28 -7.32 -10.75
N GLU A 41 18.43 -6.00 -10.79
CA GLU A 41 19.33 -5.28 -9.90
C GLU A 41 18.72 -5.22 -8.48
N PRO A 42 19.39 -5.79 -7.46
CA PRO A 42 18.81 -5.91 -6.11
C PRO A 42 18.49 -4.57 -5.45
N SER A 43 19.30 -3.54 -5.71
CA SER A 43 19.13 -2.16 -5.20
C SER A 43 17.81 -1.55 -5.69
N VAL A 44 17.57 -1.65 -6.98
CA VAL A 44 16.39 -1.09 -7.65
C VAL A 44 15.13 -1.88 -7.28
N SER A 45 15.23 -3.20 -7.19
CA SER A 45 14.16 -4.07 -6.69
C SER A 45 13.76 -3.70 -5.25
N LYS A 46 14.74 -3.49 -4.36
CA LYS A 46 14.49 -3.07 -2.98
C LYS A 46 13.75 -1.73 -2.91
N HIS A 47 14.16 -0.77 -3.74
CA HIS A 47 13.55 0.57 -3.77
C HIS A 47 12.05 0.52 -4.10
N PHE A 48 11.66 -0.21 -5.16
CA PHE A 48 10.26 -0.34 -5.53
C PHE A 48 9.45 -1.23 -4.58
N LYS A 49 10.08 -2.23 -3.97
CA LYS A 49 9.43 -3.06 -2.93
C LYS A 49 9.00 -2.25 -1.71
N CYS A 50 9.79 -1.26 -1.28
CA CYS A 50 9.40 -0.37 -0.18
C CYS A 50 8.12 0.41 -0.52
N GLY A 51 8.06 0.99 -1.72
CA GLY A 51 6.86 1.69 -2.20
C GLY A 51 5.63 0.77 -2.29
N ALA A 52 5.83 -0.46 -2.76
CA ALA A 52 4.77 -1.47 -2.84
C ALA A 52 4.27 -1.87 -1.44
N CYS A 53 5.16 -2.05 -0.47
CA CYS A 53 4.80 -2.37 0.91
C CYS A 53 3.95 -1.26 1.55
N ILE A 54 4.38 0.01 1.41
CA ILE A 54 3.64 1.17 1.92
C ILE A 54 2.23 1.22 1.30
N LEU A 55 2.13 1.03 -0.03
CA LEU A 55 0.84 0.97 -0.71
C LEU A 55 -0.04 -0.17 -0.14
N SER A 56 0.49 -1.38 -0.03
CA SER A 56 -0.26 -2.55 0.45
C SER A 56 -0.79 -2.33 1.86
N VAL A 57 0.05 -1.86 2.80
CA VAL A 57 -0.38 -1.56 4.18
C VAL A 57 -1.48 -0.49 4.17
N ALA A 58 -1.33 0.59 3.41
CA ALA A 58 -2.32 1.66 3.36
C ALA A 58 -3.67 1.18 2.82
N GLU A 59 -3.67 0.44 1.71
CA GLU A 59 -4.90 -0.01 1.06
C GLU A 59 -5.60 -1.13 1.83
N LEU A 60 -4.86 -2.12 2.35
CA LEU A 60 -5.41 -3.18 3.20
C LEU A 60 -5.99 -2.61 4.49
N SER A 61 -5.30 -1.65 5.13
CA SER A 61 -5.82 -0.94 6.32
C SER A 61 -7.11 -0.19 6.00
N ASN A 62 -7.14 0.55 4.89
CA ASN A 62 -8.33 1.28 4.45
C ASN A 62 -9.51 0.34 4.16
N LEU A 63 -9.23 -0.81 3.55
CA LEU A 63 -10.25 -1.82 3.27
C LEU A 63 -10.78 -2.44 4.57
N ALA A 64 -9.90 -2.83 5.49
CA ALA A 64 -10.26 -3.38 6.79
C ALA A 64 -11.09 -2.39 7.63
N ILE A 65 -10.72 -1.11 7.65
CA ILE A 65 -11.45 -0.06 8.37
C ILE A 65 -12.82 0.20 7.73
N LYS A 66 -12.90 0.39 6.42
CA LYS A 66 -14.17 0.63 5.71
C LYS A 66 -15.15 -0.52 5.92
N ARG A 67 -14.67 -1.76 5.80
CA ARG A 67 -15.49 -2.95 6.04
C ARG A 67 -15.82 -3.14 7.52
N GLY A 68 -14.90 -2.78 8.43
CA GLY A 68 -15.16 -2.72 9.87
C GLY A 68 -16.32 -1.79 10.23
N ALA A 69 -16.38 -0.60 9.64
CA ALA A 69 -17.51 0.30 9.80
C ALA A 69 -18.83 -0.29 9.25
N GLU A 70 -18.76 -1.09 8.19
CA GLU A 70 -19.91 -1.83 7.66
C GLU A 70 -20.30 -3.04 8.54
N THR A 71 -19.35 -3.61 9.29
CA THR A 71 -19.60 -4.78 10.16
C THR A 71 -20.46 -4.50 11.38
N GLU A 72 -20.48 -3.29 11.93
CA GLU A 72 -21.47 -2.99 12.98
C GLU A 72 -22.91 -3.08 12.46
N ARG A 73 -23.10 -2.93 11.15
CA ARG A 73 -24.40 -3.07 10.47
C ARG A 73 -24.67 -4.49 9.95
N LYS A 74 -23.63 -5.26 9.60
CA LYS A 74 -23.77 -6.55 8.87
C LYS A 74 -23.08 -7.77 9.51
N LYS A 75 -22.32 -7.62 10.60
CA LYS A 75 -21.54 -8.69 11.27
C LYS A 75 -20.71 -9.56 10.31
N LEU A 76 -19.80 -8.96 9.51
CA LEU A 76 -18.85 -9.82 8.78
C LEU A 76 -18.00 -10.63 9.77
N SER A 77 -17.84 -11.90 9.48
CA SER A 77 -16.94 -12.79 10.20
C SER A 77 -15.47 -12.43 9.91
N LYS A 78 -14.55 -12.98 10.71
CA LYS A 78 -13.11 -12.82 10.45
C LYS A 78 -12.72 -13.44 9.11
N SER A 79 -13.30 -14.61 8.76
CA SER A 79 -12.98 -15.30 7.51
C SER A 79 -13.48 -14.53 6.28
N GLU A 80 -14.65 -13.88 6.36
CA GLU A 80 -15.12 -13.03 5.26
C GLU A 80 -14.23 -11.80 5.05
N LEU A 81 -13.72 -11.21 6.14
CA LEU A 81 -12.75 -10.11 6.04
C LEU A 81 -11.46 -10.60 5.38
N MET A 82 -10.93 -11.76 5.76
CA MET A 82 -9.73 -12.32 5.15
C MET A 82 -9.90 -12.58 3.66
N ILE A 83 -11.00 -13.22 3.25
CA ILE A 83 -11.29 -13.46 1.83
C ILE A 83 -11.27 -12.14 1.04
N MET A 84 -11.87 -11.07 1.58
CA MET A 84 -11.85 -9.77 0.89
C MET A 84 -10.45 -9.14 0.80
N LEU A 85 -9.60 -9.33 1.82
CA LEU A 85 -8.22 -8.82 1.80
C LEU A 85 -7.37 -9.61 0.80
N GLU A 86 -7.55 -10.93 0.73
CA GLU A 86 -6.90 -11.82 -0.25
C GLU A 86 -7.32 -11.47 -1.67
N GLU A 87 -8.63 -11.34 -1.95
CA GLU A 87 -9.17 -10.90 -3.24
C GLU A 87 -8.61 -9.53 -3.66
N PHE A 88 -8.40 -8.63 -2.68
CA PHE A 88 -7.76 -7.36 -2.96
C PHE A 88 -6.30 -7.54 -3.40
N CYS A 89 -5.52 -8.39 -2.74
CA CYS A 89 -4.14 -8.66 -3.15
C CYS A 89 -4.03 -9.39 -4.49
N GLU A 90 -5.00 -10.24 -4.84
CA GLU A 90 -5.02 -10.97 -6.11
C GLU A 90 -5.40 -10.07 -7.29
N ASP A 91 -6.51 -9.34 -7.17
CA ASP A 91 -7.08 -8.59 -8.28
C ASP A 91 -7.18 -7.09 -8.00
N GLY A 92 -7.60 -6.71 -6.80
CA GLY A 92 -7.83 -5.30 -6.44
C GLY A 92 -6.59 -4.42 -6.62
N ILE A 93 -5.41 -4.93 -6.25
CA ILE A 93 -4.14 -4.18 -6.30
C ILE A 93 -3.65 -3.98 -7.74
N SER A 94 -4.17 -4.75 -8.70
CA SER A 94 -3.78 -4.62 -10.11
C SER A 94 -4.25 -3.31 -10.76
N ARG A 95 -5.14 -2.55 -10.09
CA ARG A 95 -5.54 -1.19 -10.51
C ARG A 95 -4.42 -0.16 -10.35
N PHE A 96 -3.40 -0.46 -9.55
CA PHE A 96 -2.27 0.42 -9.30
C PHE A 96 -1.16 0.19 -10.35
N GLY A 97 -0.55 1.28 -10.77
CA GLY A 97 0.65 1.28 -11.62
C GLY A 97 1.79 2.04 -10.96
N LEU A 98 3.02 1.75 -11.38
CA LEU A 98 4.21 2.50 -10.95
C LEU A 98 4.17 3.89 -11.59
N GLN A 99 4.13 4.93 -10.77
CA GLN A 99 4.07 6.30 -11.26
C GLN A 99 5.35 6.65 -12.01
N LEU A 100 5.20 7.36 -13.12
CA LEU A 100 6.29 7.92 -13.89
C LEU A 100 6.29 9.45 -13.74
N ASP A 101 7.45 10.06 -13.83
CA ASP A 101 7.56 11.51 -13.97
C ASP A 101 7.19 11.97 -15.39
N ASP A 102 7.30 13.29 -15.64
CA ASP A 102 6.99 13.90 -16.93
C ASP A 102 7.94 13.43 -18.06
N GLN A 103 9.09 12.84 -17.72
CA GLN A 103 10.07 12.30 -18.66
C GLN A 103 9.90 10.78 -18.86
N GLY A 104 8.95 10.16 -18.17
CA GLY A 104 8.70 8.72 -18.22
C GLY A 104 9.64 7.90 -17.32
N ALA A 105 10.43 8.55 -16.44
CA ALA A 105 11.26 7.85 -15.48
C ALA A 105 10.41 7.36 -14.30
N PRO A 106 10.66 6.13 -13.79
CA PRO A 106 9.86 5.57 -12.70
C PRO A 106 10.17 6.22 -11.36
N LEU A 107 9.11 6.51 -10.62
CA LEU A 107 9.14 6.99 -9.25
C LEU A 107 8.80 5.85 -8.28
N PRO A 108 9.26 5.86 -7.02
CA PRO A 108 8.96 4.82 -6.02
C PRO A 108 7.53 4.86 -5.48
N TYR A 109 6.58 5.38 -6.26
CA TYR A 109 5.20 5.55 -5.85
C TYR A 109 4.30 4.75 -6.78
N PHE A 110 3.26 4.16 -6.20
CA PHE A 110 2.25 3.44 -6.95
C PHE A 110 0.93 4.19 -6.83
N THR A 111 0.24 4.36 -7.94
CA THR A 111 -1.00 5.13 -8.00
C THR A 111 -2.06 4.43 -8.85
N SER A 112 -3.31 4.59 -8.45
CA SER A 112 -4.49 4.18 -9.24
C SER A 112 -5.10 5.34 -10.02
N ASP A 113 -4.55 6.56 -9.88
CA ASP A 113 -4.97 7.73 -10.64
C ASP A 113 -4.62 7.55 -12.12
N VAL A 114 -5.64 7.63 -12.97
CA VAL A 114 -5.50 7.49 -14.43
C VAL A 114 -5.01 8.76 -15.10
N SER A 115 -5.04 9.90 -14.40
CA SER A 115 -4.55 11.18 -14.91
C SER A 115 -3.02 11.31 -14.86
N LEU A 116 -2.34 10.43 -14.10
CA LEU A 116 -0.89 10.40 -13.97
C LEU A 116 -0.28 9.36 -14.92
N ASN A 117 0.92 9.65 -15.42
CA ASN A 117 1.71 8.69 -16.19
C ASN A 117 2.09 7.50 -15.30
N ARG A 118 1.84 6.28 -15.77
CA ARG A 118 2.08 5.07 -14.98
C ARG A 118 2.44 3.86 -15.83
N ALA A 119 3.32 3.02 -15.32
CA ALA A 119 3.62 1.71 -15.89
C ALA A 119 2.72 0.65 -15.23
N THR A 120 1.99 -0.10 -16.06
CA THR A 120 1.09 -1.21 -15.64
C THR A 120 1.53 -2.55 -16.21
N GLY A 121 2.81 -2.68 -16.57
CA GLY A 121 3.34 -3.91 -17.17
C GLY A 121 3.25 -5.12 -16.23
N GLY A 122 3.30 -6.33 -16.79
CA GLY A 122 3.09 -7.56 -16.02
C GLY A 122 4.05 -7.75 -14.83
N TRP A 123 5.25 -7.17 -14.88
CA TRP A 123 6.18 -7.19 -13.76
C TRP A 123 5.70 -6.32 -12.57
N VAL A 124 5.11 -5.14 -12.84
CA VAL A 124 4.55 -4.25 -11.83
C VAL A 124 3.41 -4.97 -11.11
N LYS A 125 2.50 -5.58 -11.88
CA LYS A 125 1.40 -6.37 -11.34
C LYS A 125 1.91 -7.49 -10.43
N ARG A 126 2.88 -8.30 -10.89
CA ARG A 126 3.45 -9.39 -10.07
C ARG A 126 4.13 -8.92 -8.80
N MET A 127 4.88 -7.81 -8.87
CA MET A 127 5.51 -7.22 -7.68
C MET A 127 4.48 -6.78 -6.66
N LEU A 128 3.46 -6.05 -7.09
CA LEU A 128 2.38 -5.58 -6.23
C LEU A 128 1.61 -6.75 -5.59
N MET A 129 1.22 -7.77 -6.38
CA MET A 129 0.53 -8.95 -5.86
C MET A 129 1.38 -9.71 -4.84
N SER A 130 2.66 -9.97 -5.15
CA SER A 130 3.59 -10.67 -4.24
C SER A 130 3.75 -9.90 -2.94
N THR A 131 4.07 -8.61 -3.02
CA THR A 131 4.28 -7.77 -1.84
C THR A 131 3.00 -7.57 -1.03
N CYS A 132 1.83 -7.49 -1.66
CA CYS A 132 0.56 -7.45 -0.94
C CYS A 132 0.29 -8.74 -0.17
N GLY A 133 0.50 -9.89 -0.80
CA GLY A 133 0.37 -11.19 -0.14
C GLY A 133 1.31 -11.34 1.05
N GLU A 134 2.60 -11.00 0.87
CA GLU A 134 3.60 -10.99 1.94
C GLU A 134 3.16 -10.09 3.11
N VAL A 135 2.70 -8.85 2.83
CA VAL A 135 2.20 -7.93 3.85
C VAL A 135 0.95 -8.46 4.55
N LEU A 136 0.03 -9.08 3.81
CA LEU A 136 -1.19 -9.64 4.40
C LEU A 136 -0.88 -10.79 5.35
N GLU A 137 0.05 -11.68 4.97
CA GLU A 137 0.52 -12.80 5.80
C GLU A 137 1.23 -12.29 7.06
N ASP A 138 2.17 -11.35 6.92
CA ASP A 138 2.96 -10.81 8.04
C ASP A 138 2.11 -10.00 9.03
N PHE A 139 1.07 -9.31 8.55
CA PHE A 139 0.26 -8.37 9.33
C PHE A 139 -1.21 -8.77 9.48
N GLU A 140 -1.57 -10.03 9.25
CA GLU A 140 -2.96 -10.54 9.33
C GLU A 140 -3.69 -10.08 10.60
N SER A 141 -3.07 -10.34 11.76
CA SER A 141 -3.65 -10.02 13.07
C SER A 141 -3.95 -8.53 13.22
N PHE A 142 -3.08 -7.67 12.69
CA PHE A 142 -3.29 -6.22 12.71
C PHE A 142 -4.54 -5.81 11.91
N PHE A 143 -4.74 -6.36 10.71
CA PHE A 143 -5.91 -6.03 9.90
C PHE A 143 -7.22 -6.52 10.51
N LEU A 144 -7.19 -7.69 11.15
CA LEU A 144 -8.34 -8.24 11.88
C LEU A 144 -8.72 -7.39 13.10
N GLU A 145 -7.74 -6.80 13.79
CA GLU A 145 -7.93 -5.92 14.94
C GLU A 145 -8.30 -4.48 14.55
N ALA A 146 -7.78 -3.97 13.43
CA ALA A 146 -8.14 -2.66 12.89
C ALA A 146 -9.66 -2.52 12.68
N ARG A 147 -10.35 -3.64 12.42
CA ARG A 147 -11.81 -3.71 12.33
C ARG A 147 -12.53 -3.17 13.57
N THR A 148 -11.99 -3.41 14.77
CA THR A 148 -12.67 -3.11 16.05
C THR A 148 -12.24 -1.80 16.69
N ASN A 149 -11.02 -1.34 16.41
CA ASN A 149 -10.40 -0.24 17.15
C ASN A 149 -10.59 1.14 16.54
N PHE A 150 -11.01 1.24 15.27
CA PHE A 150 -11.19 2.53 14.59
C PHE A 150 -12.65 3.01 14.53
N CYS A 151 -13.62 2.18 14.90
CA CYS A 151 -15.05 2.52 14.86
C CYS A 151 -15.70 2.71 16.25
N SER A 152 -14.97 2.55 17.34
CA SER A 152 -15.47 2.73 18.72
C SER A 152 -15.46 4.19 19.22
N LEU A 153 -15.67 5.17 18.32
CA LEU A 153 -15.69 6.61 18.61
C LEU A 153 -17.03 7.26 18.22
#